data_AF-A0ABC8SH27-F1
#
_entry.id   AF-A0ABC8SH27-F1
#
_cell.length_a   1.000
_cell.length_b   1.000
_cell.length_c   1.000
_cell.angle_alpha   90.00
_cell.angle_beta   90.00
_cell.angle_gamma   90.00
#
_symmetry.space_group_name_H-M   'P 1'
#
loop_
_entity.id
_entity.type
_entity.pdbx_description
1 polymer ?
#
loop_
_entity_poly.entity_id
_entity_poly.type
_entity_poly.pdbx_seq_one_letter_code
_entity_poly.pdbx_strand_id
1 'polypeptide(L)'
;MLQILDRLGSSRRDFRVFDVSSVSAEASNYVPAAPIFLPEGPWKQIPGGVTAAKGFKAAGMYGGLRAKGEKPDLALVTCDVDAVSAGAFTTNVVAAAPVLYCKNVLDISTTARAVLINAGQANAATGNAGYQDVVECSNALAKLLQLKPEEVLIESTGVIGHRIKKEALLNSLPKLVTLLSSTVQGAGSAAVAITTTDLVSKSVAIESE
;
A
#
# COMPACT_ATOMS: atom_id res chain seq x y z
N MET A 1 -26.89 64.70 42.95
CA MET A 1 -26.12 64.80 44.21
C MET A 1 -25.25 63.55 44.30
N LEU A 2 -23.93 63.73 44.10
CA LEU A 2 -22.81 62.83 44.43
C LEU A 2 -22.86 61.41 43.80
N GLN A 3 -21.80 60.81 43.23
CA GLN A 3 -20.37 61.11 43.13
C GLN A 3 -19.72 59.90 42.39
N ILE A 4 -18.52 60.09 41.78
CA ILE A 4 -17.37 59.14 41.84
C ILE A 4 -17.44 57.87 40.94
N LEU A 5 -16.46 57.43 40.15
CA LEU A 5 -15.05 57.81 39.89
C LEU A 5 -14.58 57.14 38.58
N ASP A 6 -13.68 57.85 37.89
CA ASP A 6 -12.44 57.42 37.22
C ASP A 6 -12.36 56.13 36.38
N ARG A 7 -12.07 56.29 35.08
CA ARG A 7 -10.73 56.13 34.44
C ARG A 7 -10.14 54.74 34.60
N LEU A 8 -9.94 54.06 33.48
CA LEU A 8 -8.64 53.50 33.07
C LEU A 8 -8.72 53.10 31.59
N GLY A 9 -7.88 53.75 30.78
CA GLY A 9 -7.69 53.40 29.38
C GLY A 9 -7.00 52.06 29.25
N SER A 10 -7.51 51.23 28.34
CA SER A 10 -6.80 50.06 27.83
C SER A 10 -6.79 50.17 26.32
N SER A 11 -5.62 50.47 25.76
CA SER A 11 -5.34 50.39 24.32
C SER A 11 -5.57 48.95 23.85
N ARG A 12 -6.74 48.67 23.27
CA ARG A 12 -6.99 47.42 22.55
C ARG A 12 -6.21 47.49 21.23
N ARG A 13 -5.08 46.81 21.17
CA ARG A 13 -4.45 46.45 19.90
C ARG A 13 -5.35 45.40 19.25
N ASP A 14 -6.03 45.79 18.18
CA ASP A 14 -6.72 44.85 17.29
C ASP A 14 -5.68 43.95 16.62
N PHE A 15 -5.46 42.77 17.20
CA PHE A 15 -4.80 41.67 16.49
C PHE A 15 -5.83 41.01 15.60
N ARG A 16 -5.81 41.35 14.30
CA ARG A 16 -6.49 40.55 13.28
C ARG A 16 -5.76 39.22 13.15
N VAL A 17 -6.31 38.17 13.75
CA VAL A 17 -5.94 36.80 13.41
C VAL A 17 -6.54 36.52 12.04
N PHE A 18 -5.67 36.43 11.02
CA PHE A 18 -6.07 35.91 9.72
C PHE A 18 -6.13 34.38 9.83
N ASP A 19 -7.35 33.85 9.83
CA ASP A 19 -7.58 32.42 9.66
C ASP A 19 -7.26 32.08 8.19
N VAL A 20 -6.09 31.45 7.97
CA VAL A 20 -5.78 30.83 6.70
C VAL A 20 -6.48 29.48 6.71
N SER A 21 -7.69 29.46 6.16
CA SER A 21 -8.38 28.23 5.80
C SER A 21 -7.55 27.48 4.76
N SER A 22 -6.66 26.62 5.24
CA SER A 22 -5.96 25.66 4.42
C SER A 22 -6.93 24.55 4.05
N VAL A 23 -7.17 24.48 2.74
CA VAL A 23 -7.81 23.42 1.95
C VAL A 23 -8.02 22.10 2.71
N SER A 24 -9.24 21.89 3.20
CA SER A 24 -9.68 20.64 3.83
C SER A 24 -10.07 19.60 2.78
N ALA A 25 -9.08 19.09 2.03
CA ALA A 25 -9.26 17.92 1.15
C ALA A 25 -8.09 16.92 1.20
N GLU A 26 -6.90 17.31 1.68
CA GLU A 26 -5.72 16.40 1.71
C GLU A 26 -5.64 15.50 2.95
N ALA A 27 -6.40 15.80 4.01
CA ALA A 27 -6.23 15.14 5.31
C ALA A 27 -6.81 13.72 5.42
N SER A 28 -7.70 13.28 4.53
CA SER A 28 -8.42 12.01 4.72
C SER A 28 -7.65 10.76 4.29
N ASN A 29 -6.60 10.90 3.46
CA ASN A 29 -5.85 9.79 2.88
C ASN A 29 -4.37 9.73 3.30
N TYR A 30 -3.91 10.67 4.12
CA TYR A 30 -2.53 10.70 4.60
C TYR A 30 -2.30 9.62 5.66
N VAL A 31 -1.32 8.75 5.42
CA VAL A 31 -0.84 7.77 6.40
C VAL A 31 0.64 8.06 6.65
N PRO A 32 1.03 8.53 7.85
CA PRO A 32 2.42 8.85 8.14
C PRO A 32 3.29 7.59 8.15
N ALA A 33 4.58 7.74 7.85
CA ALA A 33 5.54 6.66 7.98
C ALA A 33 5.88 6.40 9.46
N ALA A 34 5.97 5.13 9.84
CA ALA A 34 6.41 4.72 11.17
C ALA A 34 7.89 5.07 11.37
N PRO A 35 8.30 5.43 12.59
CA PRO A 35 9.72 5.36 12.94
C PRO A 35 10.19 3.91 12.84
N ILE A 36 11.33 3.71 12.17
CA ILE A 36 11.96 2.39 12.02
C ILE A 36 13.11 2.29 13.01
N PHE A 37 13.07 1.27 13.87
CA PHE A 37 14.13 0.98 14.83
C PHE A 37 14.83 -0.31 14.41
N LEU A 38 16.01 -0.18 13.80
CA LEU A 38 16.85 -1.33 13.45
C LEU A 38 17.86 -1.59 14.56
N PRO A 39 18.13 -2.86 14.91
CA PRO A 39 19.26 -3.20 15.77
C PRO A 39 20.59 -2.89 15.08
N GLU A 40 21.63 -2.69 15.89
CA GLU A 40 23.01 -2.55 15.39
C GLU A 40 23.45 -3.84 14.68
N GLY A 41 24.21 -3.70 13.60
CA GLY A 41 24.73 -4.82 12.81
C GLY A 41 25.58 -4.34 11.63
N PRO A 42 26.11 -5.27 10.80
CA PRO A 42 26.90 -4.95 9.61
C PRO A 42 26.04 -4.43 8.45
N TRP A 43 25.17 -3.47 8.71
CA TRP A 43 24.29 -2.86 7.72
C TRP A 43 23.99 -1.40 8.06
N LYS A 44 23.67 -0.61 7.04
CA LYS A 44 23.23 0.77 7.16
C LYS A 44 21.81 0.91 6.63
N GLN A 45 20.96 1.63 7.36
CA GLN A 45 19.65 2.00 6.85
C GLN A 45 19.76 3.00 5.70
N ILE A 46 19.07 2.73 4.59
CA ILE A 46 19.00 3.60 3.42
C ILE A 46 17.53 3.92 3.08
N PRO A 47 17.23 5.05 2.40
CA PRO A 47 15.89 5.32 1.91
C PRO A 47 15.52 4.40 0.74
N GLY A 48 14.23 4.36 0.39
CA GLY A 48 13.74 3.69 -0.83
C GLY A 48 12.92 2.43 -0.58
N GLY A 49 12.95 1.84 0.61
CA GLY A 49 12.13 0.65 0.91
C GLY A 49 12.29 -0.44 -0.15
N VAL A 50 11.17 -0.94 -0.67
CA VAL A 50 11.17 -1.97 -1.73
C VAL A 50 11.81 -1.52 -3.05
N THR A 51 11.96 -0.21 -3.32
CA THR A 51 12.62 0.29 -4.53
C THR A 51 14.08 0.68 -4.31
N ALA A 52 14.63 0.46 -3.11
CA ALA A 52 16.05 0.72 -2.85
C ALA A 52 16.96 -0.22 -3.64
N ALA A 53 16.56 -1.49 -3.79
CA ALA A 53 17.25 -2.46 -4.61
C ALA A 53 17.09 -2.14 -6.11
N LYS A 54 18.19 -2.26 -6.86
CA LYS A 54 18.20 -1.99 -8.32
C LYS A 54 17.24 -2.94 -9.04
N GLY A 55 16.53 -2.40 -10.04
CA GLY A 55 15.55 -3.14 -10.83
C GLY A 55 14.16 -3.23 -10.21
N PHE A 56 13.97 -2.79 -8.96
CA PHE A 56 12.64 -2.77 -8.34
C PHE A 56 11.91 -1.45 -8.58
N LYS A 57 10.62 -1.56 -8.90
CA LYS A 57 9.68 -0.44 -9.03
C LYS A 57 8.45 -0.73 -8.21
N ALA A 58 7.80 0.31 -7.71
CA ALA A 58 6.58 0.19 -6.94
C ALA A 58 5.60 1.33 -7.25
N ALA A 59 4.32 1.04 -7.05
CA ALA A 59 3.24 1.99 -7.09
C ALA A 59 2.16 1.61 -6.09
N GLY A 60 1.48 2.60 -5.53
CA GLY A 60 0.23 2.42 -4.79
C GLY A 60 -0.76 3.51 -5.15
N MET A 61 -2.02 3.13 -5.31
CA MET A 61 -3.09 4.06 -5.66
C MET A 61 -4.42 3.62 -5.03
N TYR A 62 -5.40 4.52 -5.13
CA TYR A 62 -6.79 4.17 -4.90
C TYR A 62 -7.35 3.44 -6.13
N GLY A 63 -7.72 2.17 -5.95
CA GLY A 63 -8.37 1.30 -6.92
C GLY A 63 -9.86 1.04 -6.64
N GLY A 64 -10.45 1.68 -5.62
CA GLY A 64 -11.89 1.56 -5.32
C GLY A 64 -12.28 0.24 -4.64
N LEU A 65 -11.33 -0.42 -3.98
CA LEU A 65 -11.50 -1.75 -3.41
C LEU A 65 -12.10 -1.67 -2.00
N ARG A 66 -11.72 -0.68 -1.19
CA ARG A 66 -12.30 -0.45 0.14
C ARG A 66 -13.80 -0.17 0.07
N ALA A 67 -14.50 -0.48 1.16
CA ALA A 67 -15.94 -0.24 1.26
C ALA A 67 -16.29 1.25 1.36
N LYS A 68 -15.40 2.06 1.95
CA LYS A 68 -15.59 3.50 2.18
C LYS A 68 -14.25 4.23 2.07
N GLY A 69 -14.32 5.49 1.63
CA GLY A 69 -13.18 6.39 1.51
C GLY A 69 -12.34 6.15 0.26
N GLU A 70 -11.37 7.04 0.04
CA GLU A 70 -10.50 7.05 -1.15
C GLU A 70 -9.04 6.75 -0.79
N LYS A 71 -8.82 6.14 0.37
CA LYS A 71 -7.50 5.74 0.83
C LYS A 71 -6.91 4.73 -0.16
N PRO A 72 -5.63 4.87 -0.56
CA PRO A 72 -4.98 3.89 -1.43
C PRO A 72 -5.19 2.45 -0.94
N ASP A 73 -5.45 1.55 -1.88
CA ASP A 73 -5.89 0.17 -1.58
C ASP A 73 -5.45 -0.86 -2.62
N LEU A 74 -4.66 -0.44 -3.60
CA LEU A 74 -4.05 -1.30 -4.59
C LEU A 74 -2.59 -0.92 -4.78
N ALA A 75 -1.70 -1.89 -4.63
CA ALA A 75 -0.26 -1.73 -4.77
C ALA A 75 0.31 -2.75 -5.76
N LEU A 76 1.39 -2.36 -6.42
CA LEU A 76 2.16 -3.23 -7.29
C LEU A 76 3.64 -3.00 -7.03
N VAL A 77 4.38 -4.08 -6.86
CA VAL A 77 5.85 -4.10 -6.85
C VAL A 77 6.31 -4.97 -8.01
N THR A 78 7.26 -4.49 -8.82
CA THR A 78 7.81 -5.25 -9.95
C THR A 78 9.33 -5.30 -9.91
N CYS A 79 9.92 -6.33 -10.52
CA CYS A 79 11.35 -6.42 -10.81
C CYS A 79 11.59 -6.45 -12.32
N ASP A 80 12.54 -5.63 -12.78
CA ASP A 80 12.91 -5.53 -14.19
C ASP A 80 13.56 -6.82 -14.72
N VAL A 81 14.08 -7.67 -13.84
CA VAL A 81 14.71 -8.97 -14.16
C VAL A 81 14.03 -10.09 -13.38
N ASP A 82 14.31 -11.34 -13.76
CA ASP A 82 13.90 -12.52 -13.00
C ASP A 82 14.48 -12.44 -11.57
N ALA A 83 13.61 -12.25 -10.58
CA ALA A 83 14.02 -12.22 -9.18
C ALA A 83 13.76 -13.60 -8.56
N VAL A 84 14.81 -14.23 -8.02
CA VAL A 84 14.66 -15.45 -7.22
C VAL A 84 13.69 -15.16 -6.09
N SER A 85 12.64 -15.96 -5.99
CA SER A 85 11.54 -15.74 -5.06
C SER A 85 11.46 -16.85 -4.03
N ALA A 86 11.09 -16.47 -2.81
CA ALA A 86 10.79 -17.37 -1.72
C ALA A 86 9.62 -16.78 -0.92
N GLY A 87 8.79 -17.63 -0.31
CA GLY A 87 7.63 -17.20 0.44
C GLY A 87 7.41 -18.07 1.68
N ALA A 88 7.16 -17.42 2.81
CA ALA A 88 6.67 -18.06 4.02
C ALA A 88 5.21 -17.66 4.20
N PHE A 89 4.35 -18.64 4.45
CA PHE A 89 2.90 -18.45 4.49
C PHE A 89 2.34 -18.84 5.84
N THR A 90 1.13 -18.33 6.15
CA THR A 90 0.41 -18.73 7.36
C THR A 90 0.24 -20.25 7.46
N THR A 91 0.39 -20.77 8.67
CA THR A 91 0.10 -22.17 9.03
C THR A 91 -1.37 -22.40 9.36
N ASN A 92 -2.19 -21.34 9.36
CA ASN A 92 -3.61 -21.44 9.60
C ASN A 92 -4.28 -22.30 8.51
N VAL A 93 -5.11 -23.26 8.94
CA VAL A 93 -5.87 -24.15 8.05
C VAL A 93 -6.85 -23.39 7.14
N VAL A 94 -7.32 -22.21 7.57
CA VAL A 94 -8.19 -21.32 6.79
C VAL A 94 -7.35 -20.31 6.01
N ALA A 95 -6.41 -20.82 5.20
CA ALA A 95 -5.58 -19.99 4.33
C ALA A 95 -6.44 -19.32 3.25
N ALA A 96 -6.17 -18.03 2.98
CA ALA A 96 -6.88 -17.27 1.96
C ALA A 96 -6.57 -17.78 0.54
N ALA A 97 -7.45 -17.50 -0.42
CA ALA A 97 -7.23 -17.82 -1.83
C ALA A 97 -5.86 -17.33 -2.38
N PRO A 98 -5.41 -16.08 -2.14
CA PRO A 98 -4.08 -15.63 -2.58
C PRO A 98 -2.93 -16.42 -1.94
N VAL A 99 -3.07 -16.88 -0.70
CA VAL A 99 -2.05 -17.71 -0.04
C VAL A 99 -1.90 -19.05 -0.74
N LEU A 100 -3.02 -19.73 -1.03
CA LEU A 100 -3.01 -21.00 -1.73
C LEU A 100 -2.45 -20.86 -3.16
N TYR A 101 -2.82 -19.78 -3.84
CA TYR A 101 -2.30 -19.45 -5.16
C TYR A 101 -0.77 -19.24 -5.14
N CYS A 102 -0.26 -18.39 -4.26
CA CYS A 102 1.17 -18.09 -4.18
C CYS A 102 2.01 -19.31 -3.76
N LYS A 103 1.48 -20.20 -2.89
CA LYS A 103 2.13 -21.49 -2.61
C LYS A 103 2.32 -22.31 -3.89
N ASN A 104 1.23 -22.51 -4.65
CA ASN A 104 1.29 -23.27 -5.89
C ASN A 104 2.24 -22.64 -6.92
N VAL A 105 2.25 -21.30 -7.05
CA VAL A 105 3.15 -20.59 -7.97
C VAL A 105 4.62 -20.79 -7.56
N LEU A 106 4.94 -20.66 -6.27
CA LEU A 106 6.31 -20.84 -5.79
C LEU A 106 6.78 -22.31 -5.80
N ASP A 107 5.85 -23.28 -5.82
CA ASP A 107 6.20 -24.70 -6.00
C ASP A 107 6.61 -25.03 -7.45
N ILE A 108 6.15 -24.24 -8.43
CA ILE A 108 6.41 -24.48 -9.86
C ILE A 108 7.37 -23.48 -10.50
N SER A 109 7.60 -22.33 -9.86
CA SER A 109 8.50 -21.27 -10.34
C SER A 109 9.49 -20.86 -9.26
N THR A 110 10.77 -20.80 -9.62
CA THR A 110 11.85 -20.32 -8.75
C THR A 110 12.01 -18.81 -8.77
N THR A 111 11.31 -18.12 -9.67
CA THR A 111 11.41 -16.67 -9.87
C THR A 111 10.02 -16.03 -9.94
N ALA A 112 9.95 -14.76 -9.55
CA ALA A 112 8.79 -13.90 -9.74
C ALA A 112 9.22 -12.50 -10.13
N ARG A 113 8.37 -11.77 -10.83
CA ARG A 113 8.64 -10.41 -11.31
C ARG A 113 7.60 -9.39 -10.91
N ALA A 114 6.46 -9.82 -10.35
CA ALA A 114 5.46 -8.91 -9.82
C ALA A 114 4.81 -9.45 -8.54
N VAL A 115 4.49 -8.54 -7.62
CA VAL A 115 3.60 -8.78 -6.49
C VAL A 115 2.50 -7.72 -6.54
N LEU A 116 1.27 -8.16 -6.77
CA LEU A 116 0.08 -7.30 -6.78
C LEU A 116 -0.68 -7.49 -5.48
N ILE A 117 -0.86 -6.41 -4.73
CA ILE A 117 -1.42 -6.45 -3.39
C ILE A 117 -2.66 -5.57 -3.33
N ASN A 118 -3.78 -6.12 -2.83
CA ASN A 118 -4.97 -5.33 -2.54
C ASN A 118 -5.26 -5.26 -1.03
N ALA A 119 -5.81 -4.13 -0.60
CA ALA A 119 -6.38 -3.95 0.72
C ALA A 119 -7.91 -3.72 0.64
N GLY A 120 -8.64 -4.15 1.67
CA GLY A 120 -10.09 -4.02 1.78
C GLY A 120 -10.80 -5.36 1.92
N GLN A 121 -10.43 -6.34 1.09
CA GLN A 121 -10.93 -7.71 1.16
C GLN A 121 -9.74 -8.68 1.21
N ALA A 122 -9.73 -9.56 2.20
CA ALA A 122 -8.67 -10.57 2.34
C ALA A 122 -8.81 -11.72 1.31
N ASN A 123 -9.96 -11.82 0.64
CA ASN A 123 -10.30 -12.95 -0.23
C ASN A 123 -10.08 -14.31 0.46
N ALA A 124 -10.45 -14.38 1.74
CA ALA A 124 -10.38 -15.56 2.57
C ALA A 124 -11.79 -16.10 2.80
N ALA A 125 -11.93 -17.43 2.90
CA ALA A 125 -13.22 -18.12 3.02
C ALA A 125 -14.19 -17.81 1.86
N THR A 126 -13.67 -17.66 0.64
CA THR A 126 -14.42 -17.30 -0.58
C THR A 126 -14.56 -18.45 -1.59
N GLY A 127 -14.05 -19.63 -1.22
CA GLY A 127 -14.13 -20.86 -2.03
C GLY A 127 -13.46 -20.76 -3.39
N ASN A 128 -13.86 -21.64 -4.31
CA ASN A 128 -13.30 -21.71 -5.66
C ASN A 128 -13.45 -20.39 -6.42
N ALA A 129 -14.56 -19.68 -6.21
CA ALA A 129 -14.81 -18.42 -6.89
C ALA A 129 -13.78 -17.33 -6.50
N GLY A 130 -13.39 -17.27 -5.22
CA GLY A 130 -12.32 -16.39 -4.77
C GLY A 130 -10.94 -16.79 -5.31
N TYR A 131 -10.66 -18.10 -5.46
CA TYR A 131 -9.43 -18.56 -6.10
C TYR A 131 -9.38 -18.17 -7.59
N GLN A 132 -10.50 -18.31 -8.31
CA GLN A 132 -10.57 -17.89 -9.72
C GLN A 132 -10.36 -16.38 -9.87
N ASP A 133 -10.82 -15.55 -8.94
CA ASP A 133 -10.51 -14.11 -8.97
C ASP A 133 -9.01 -13.84 -8.93
N VAL A 134 -8.27 -14.58 -8.11
CA VAL A 134 -6.80 -14.44 -8.01
C VAL A 134 -6.14 -14.82 -9.33
N VAL A 135 -6.57 -15.93 -9.94
CA VAL A 135 -6.06 -16.41 -11.23
C VAL A 135 -6.34 -15.39 -12.34
N GLU A 136 -7.56 -14.86 -12.40
CA GLU A 136 -7.95 -13.86 -13.40
C GLU A 136 -7.16 -12.55 -13.25
N CYS A 137 -7.02 -12.04 -12.02
CA CYS A 137 -6.22 -10.84 -11.73
C CYS A 137 -4.74 -11.03 -12.09
N SER A 138 -4.17 -12.19 -11.74
CA SER A 138 -2.78 -12.53 -12.08
C SER A 138 -2.59 -12.58 -13.60
N ASN A 139 -3.44 -13.31 -14.32
CA ASN A 139 -3.36 -13.41 -15.78
C ASN A 139 -3.50 -12.04 -16.47
N ALA A 140 -4.39 -11.19 -15.98
CA ALA A 140 -4.58 -9.85 -16.53
C ALA A 140 -3.34 -8.97 -16.33
N LEU A 141 -2.75 -8.99 -15.13
CA LEU A 141 -1.52 -8.26 -14.86
C LEU A 141 -0.33 -8.82 -15.65
N ALA A 142 -0.19 -10.14 -15.71
CA ALA A 142 0.86 -10.82 -16.47
C ALA A 142 0.81 -10.39 -17.94
N LYS A 143 -0.39 -10.36 -18.54
CA LYS A 143 -0.58 -9.86 -19.92
C LYS A 143 -0.14 -8.41 -20.09
N LEU A 144 -0.47 -7.52 -19.14
CA LEU A 144 -0.08 -6.11 -19.19
C LEU A 144 1.44 -5.91 -19.07
N LEU A 145 2.10 -6.73 -18.26
CA LEU A 145 3.54 -6.67 -18.02
C LEU A 145 4.35 -7.55 -18.98
N GLN A 146 3.69 -8.29 -19.88
CA GLN A 146 4.32 -9.27 -20.78
C GLN A 146 5.10 -10.35 -20.01
N LEU A 147 4.52 -10.80 -18.90
CA LEU A 147 5.03 -11.86 -18.04
C LEU A 147 4.21 -13.13 -18.24
N LYS A 148 4.74 -14.25 -17.73
CA LYS A 148 3.96 -15.46 -17.51
C LYS A 148 3.12 -15.32 -16.23
N PRO A 149 1.95 -15.97 -16.13
CA PRO A 149 1.14 -15.95 -14.92
C PRO A 149 1.88 -16.40 -13.66
N GLU A 150 2.77 -17.39 -13.77
CA GLU A 150 3.60 -17.90 -12.69
C GLU A 150 4.71 -16.95 -12.23
N GLU A 151 4.90 -15.81 -12.91
CA GLU A 151 5.82 -14.74 -12.47
C GLU A 151 5.11 -13.65 -11.64
N VAL A 152 3.80 -13.80 -11.42
CA VAL A 152 2.97 -12.85 -10.68
C VAL A 152 2.45 -13.48 -9.39
N LEU A 153 2.84 -12.89 -8.27
CA LEU A 153 2.28 -13.20 -6.95
C LEU A 153 1.14 -12.23 -6.62
N ILE A 154 0.15 -12.72 -5.88
CA ILE A 154 -1.02 -11.94 -5.48
C ILE A 154 -1.18 -12.03 -3.96
N GLU A 155 -1.39 -10.88 -3.32
CA GLU A 155 -1.67 -10.79 -1.90
C GLU A 155 -2.93 -9.97 -1.64
N SER A 156 -3.68 -10.34 -0.59
CA SER A 156 -4.90 -9.63 -0.22
C SER A 156 -5.01 -9.50 1.29
N THR A 157 -5.46 -8.35 1.76
CA THR A 157 -5.69 -8.08 3.19
C THR A 157 -7.00 -7.32 3.42
N GLY A 158 -7.65 -7.54 4.56
CA GLY A 158 -8.89 -6.88 4.93
C GLY A 158 -9.96 -7.85 5.42
N VAL A 159 -11.22 -7.59 5.08
CA VAL A 159 -12.37 -8.33 5.60
C VAL A 159 -12.40 -9.76 5.03
N ILE A 160 -12.63 -10.75 5.89
CA ILE A 160 -12.82 -12.18 5.54
C ILE A 160 -14.26 -12.41 5.05
N GLY A 161 -14.47 -13.43 4.21
CA GLY A 161 -15.78 -13.83 3.68
C GLY A 161 -16.27 -12.97 2.50
N HIS A 162 -15.46 -12.01 2.06
CA HIS A 162 -15.75 -11.15 0.91
C HIS A 162 -14.74 -11.43 -0.20
N ARG A 163 -15.25 -11.65 -1.41
CA ARG A 163 -14.42 -11.73 -2.64
C ARG A 163 -13.81 -10.37 -2.94
N ILE A 164 -12.69 -10.37 -3.68
CA ILE A 164 -12.08 -9.14 -4.19
C ILE A 164 -13.12 -8.45 -5.08
N LYS A 165 -13.18 -7.11 -5.06
CA LYS A 165 -13.90 -6.34 -6.07
C LYS A 165 -13.15 -6.42 -7.41
N LYS A 166 -13.15 -7.61 -8.03
CA LYS A 166 -12.30 -7.98 -9.16
C LYS A 166 -12.39 -6.98 -10.30
N GLU A 167 -13.59 -6.58 -10.70
CA GLU A 167 -13.83 -5.70 -11.83
C GLU A 167 -13.17 -4.33 -11.61
N ALA A 168 -13.28 -3.77 -10.40
CA ALA A 168 -12.62 -2.53 -10.04
C ALA A 168 -11.08 -2.68 -10.04
N LEU A 169 -10.56 -3.80 -9.55
CA LEU A 169 -9.14 -4.11 -9.58
C LEU A 169 -8.63 -4.21 -11.03
N LEU A 170 -9.26 -5.03 -11.86
CA LEU A 170 -8.90 -5.24 -13.27
C LEU A 170 -8.90 -3.92 -14.05
N ASN A 171 -9.94 -3.10 -13.88
CA ASN A 171 -10.03 -1.79 -14.52
C ASN A 171 -8.95 -0.81 -14.04
N SER A 172 -8.40 -1.01 -12.85
CA SER A 172 -7.34 -0.17 -12.29
C SER A 172 -5.94 -0.56 -12.76
N LEU A 173 -5.73 -1.80 -13.24
CA LEU A 173 -4.40 -2.32 -13.58
C LEU A 173 -3.63 -1.48 -14.61
N PRO A 174 -4.23 -1.01 -15.73
CA PRO A 174 -3.49 -0.21 -16.70
C PRO A 174 -2.91 1.06 -16.08
N LYS A 175 -3.70 1.76 -15.26
CA LYS A 175 -3.24 2.97 -14.55
C LYS A 175 -2.16 2.62 -13.52
N LEU A 176 -2.35 1.56 -12.74
CA LEU A 176 -1.38 1.12 -11.74
C LEU A 176 0.00 0.84 -12.37
N VAL A 177 0.04 0.16 -13.52
CA VAL A 177 1.27 -0.13 -14.26
C VAL A 177 1.96 1.17 -14.72
N THR A 178 1.21 2.16 -15.21
CA THR A 178 1.80 3.46 -15.62
C THR A 178 2.39 4.26 -14.47
N LEU A 179 2.01 3.98 -13.23
CA LEU A 179 2.50 4.66 -12.03
C LEU A 179 3.76 4.02 -11.43
N LEU A 180 4.21 2.88 -11.96
CA LEU A 180 5.41 2.20 -11.46
C LEU A 180 6.64 3.12 -11.48
N SER A 181 7.27 3.24 -10.33
CA SER A 181 8.42 4.13 -10.14
C SER A 181 9.48 3.45 -9.29
N SER A 182 10.76 3.68 -9.59
CA SER A 182 11.90 3.27 -8.77
C SER A 182 12.20 4.28 -7.64
N THR A 183 11.38 5.31 -7.49
CA THR A 183 11.59 6.38 -6.50
C THR A 183 11.14 5.98 -5.10
N VAL A 184 11.68 6.68 -4.09
CA VAL A 184 11.25 6.56 -2.68
C VAL A 184 9.74 6.79 -2.54
N GLN A 185 9.17 7.70 -3.33
CA GLN A 185 7.74 7.99 -3.36
C GLN A 185 6.94 6.80 -3.92
N GLY A 186 7.45 6.11 -4.93
CA GLY A 186 6.87 4.86 -5.44
C GLY A 186 6.73 3.80 -4.34
N ALA A 187 7.83 3.52 -3.63
CA ALA A 187 7.82 2.61 -2.48
C ALA A 187 6.87 3.08 -1.36
N GLY A 188 6.89 4.38 -1.04
CA GLY A 188 6.01 4.96 -0.02
C GLY A 188 4.53 4.81 -0.37
N SER A 189 4.15 5.06 -1.63
CA SER A 189 2.77 4.91 -2.10
C SER A 189 2.27 3.47 -2.00
N ALA A 190 3.10 2.49 -2.38
CA ALA A 190 2.80 1.06 -2.23
C ALA A 190 2.62 0.68 -0.75
N ALA A 191 3.53 1.12 0.12
CA ALA A 191 3.47 0.85 1.56
C ALA A 191 2.19 1.43 2.21
N VAL A 192 1.71 2.58 1.75
CA VAL A 192 0.43 3.16 2.21
C VAL A 192 -0.76 2.34 1.69
N ALA A 193 -0.74 1.93 0.42
CA ALA A 193 -1.86 1.23 -0.21
C ALA A 193 -2.20 -0.12 0.44
N ILE A 194 -1.21 -0.83 0.98
CA ILE A 194 -1.42 -2.14 1.63
C ILE A 194 -1.95 -2.05 3.07
N THR A 195 -2.00 -0.85 3.65
CA THR A 195 -2.45 -0.70 5.05
C THR A 195 -3.92 -1.04 5.23
N THR A 196 -4.31 -1.51 6.41
CA THR A 196 -5.72 -1.71 6.78
C THR A 196 -6.10 -0.76 7.91
N THR A 197 -6.11 -1.27 9.14
CA THR A 197 -6.31 -0.51 10.38
C THR A 197 -5.02 0.11 10.90
N ASP A 198 -3.91 -0.01 10.16
CA ASP A 198 -2.65 0.63 10.49
C ASP A 198 -2.81 2.14 10.61
N LEU A 199 -2.21 2.70 11.68
CA LEU A 199 -2.11 4.15 11.90
C LEU A 199 -0.95 4.78 11.12
N VAL A 200 0.03 3.96 10.71
CA VAL A 200 1.26 4.38 10.05
C VAL A 200 1.63 3.34 8.97
N SER A 201 2.29 3.76 7.90
CA SER A 201 2.92 2.87 6.92
C SER A 201 4.29 2.43 7.42
N LYS A 202 4.75 1.23 7.05
CA LYS A 202 6.05 0.69 7.47
C LYS A 202 6.85 0.34 6.24
N SER A 203 8.09 0.80 6.19
CA SER A 203 9.01 0.56 5.07
C SER A 203 10.43 0.71 5.56
N VAL A 204 11.31 -0.22 5.19
CA VAL A 204 12.72 -0.19 5.55
C VAL A 204 13.54 -0.72 4.38
N ALA A 205 14.73 -0.16 4.19
CA ALA A 205 15.76 -0.70 3.33
C ALA A 205 17.11 -0.61 4.06
N ILE A 206 17.94 -1.62 3.86
CA ILE A 206 19.29 -1.68 4.43
C ILE A 206 20.29 -2.00 3.32
N GLU A 207 21.51 -1.50 3.47
CA GLU A 207 22.67 -1.83 2.65
C GLU A 207 23.70 -2.51 3.55
N SER A 208 24.19 -3.68 3.15
CA SER A 208 25.28 -4.41 3.81
C SER A 208 26.47 -4.52 2.85
N GLU A 209 27.67 -4.60 3.41
CA GLU A 209 28.92 -4.86 2.67
C GLU A 209 29.06 -6.34 2.27
#